data_AF-A0A6B3CY97-F1
#
_entry.id   AF-A0A6B3CY97-F1
#
_cell.length_a   1.000
_cell.length_b   1.000
_cell.length_c   1.000
_cell.angle_alpha   90.00
_cell.angle_beta   90.00
_cell.angle_gamma   90.00
#
_symmetry.space_group_name_H-M   'P 1'
#
loop_
_entity.id
_entity.type
_entity.pdbx_description
1 polymer ?
#
loop_
_entity_poly.entity_id
_entity_poly.type
_entity_poly.pdbx_seq_one_letter_code
_entity_poly.pdbx_strand_id
1 'polypeptide(L)' 'MYEYDNPVISGFHPDPSVCRVGEDYYLVCSSFEYFPGLPLFHSRDLVHWE' A
#
# COMPACT_ATOMS: atom_id res chain seq x y z
N MET A 1 -17.08 -15.67 -2.05
CA MET A 1 -15.61 -15.63 -1.89
C MET A 1 -15.18 -14.34 -2.56
N TYR A 2 -14.52 -13.42 -1.86
CA TYR A 2 -13.97 -12.25 -2.53
C TYR A 2 -12.77 -12.70 -3.35
N GLU A 3 -12.81 -12.46 -4.64
CA GLU A 3 -11.76 -12.83 -5.58
C GLU A 3 -10.91 -11.58 -5.85
N TYR A 4 -9.60 -11.70 -5.71
CA TYR A 4 -8.63 -10.65 -6.00
C TYR A 4 -7.33 -11.31 -6.45
N ASP A 5 -6.56 -10.59 -7.26
CA ASP A 5 -5.30 -11.08 -7.81
C ASP A 5 -4.11 -10.43 -7.11
N ASN A 6 -3.12 -11.25 -6.79
CA ASN A 6 -1.82 -10.75 -6.32
C ASN A 6 -0.89 -10.48 -7.51
N PRO A 7 0.02 -9.48 -7.38
CA PRO A 7 0.16 -8.56 -6.25
C PRO A 7 -0.87 -7.40 -6.28
N VAL A 8 -1.38 -7.01 -5.12
CA VAL A 8 -2.36 -5.91 -4.98
C VAL A 8 -1.75 -4.52 -5.25
N ILE A 9 -0.44 -4.37 -5.04
CA ILE A 9 0.35 -3.21 -5.49
C ILE A 9 1.57 -3.77 -6.24
N SER A 10 1.62 -3.55 -7.55
CA SER A 10 2.71 -4.03 -8.41
C SER A 10 3.84 -3.00 -8.53
N GLY A 11 5.01 -3.40 -9.05
CA GLY A 11 6.15 -2.50 -9.26
C GLY A 11 7.05 -2.35 -8.03
N PHE A 12 7.75 -1.20 -7.93
CA PHE A 12 8.75 -0.95 -6.89
C PHE A 12 8.10 -0.45 -5.59
N HIS A 13 7.47 -1.37 -4.87
CA HIS A 13 6.82 -1.12 -3.59
C HIS A 13 7.36 -2.08 -2.49
N PRO A 14 8.66 -1.98 -2.16
CA PRO A 14 9.29 -2.87 -1.18
C PRO A 14 8.95 -2.48 0.26
N ASP A 15 9.15 -3.43 1.17
CA ASP A 15 9.02 -3.26 2.63
C ASP A 15 7.67 -2.63 3.08
N PRO A 16 6.52 -3.22 2.70
CA PRO A 16 5.23 -2.66 3.05
C PRO A 16 5.02 -2.66 4.57
N SER A 17 4.67 -1.51 5.13
CA SER A 17 4.21 -1.34 6.51
C SER A 17 2.82 -0.72 6.51
N VAL A 18 1.87 -1.33 7.21
CA VAL A 18 0.44 -0.99 7.14
C VAL A 18 -0.18 -0.77 8.52
N CYS A 19 -1.06 0.22 8.65
CA CYS A 19 -1.91 0.43 9.82
C CYS A 19 -3.35 0.75 9.43
N ARG A 20 -4.27 0.73 10.41
CA ARG A 20 -5.70 1.04 10.23
C ARG A 20 -6.15 2.11 11.22
N VAL A 21 -6.97 3.05 10.77
CA VAL A 21 -7.69 4.03 11.60
C VAL A 21 -9.14 4.07 11.15
N GLY A 22 -10.07 3.61 12.00
CA GLY A 22 -11.46 3.45 11.58
C GLY A 22 -11.59 2.45 10.42
N GLU A 23 -12.25 2.85 9.34
CA GLU A 23 -12.45 2.03 8.13
C GLU A 23 -11.33 2.19 7.09
N ASP A 24 -10.32 3.00 7.39
CA ASP A 24 -9.27 3.39 6.45
C ASP A 24 -7.94 2.70 6.80
N TYR A 25 -7.27 2.18 5.78
CA TYR A 25 -5.94 1.59 5.83
C TYR A 25 -4.93 2.52 5.18
N TYR A 26 -3.73 2.57 5.77
CA TYR A 26 -2.61 3.34 5.28
C TYR A 26 -1.39 2.45 5.16
N LEU A 27 -0.71 2.48 4.03
CA LEU A 27 0.48 1.68 3.76
C LEU A 27 1.61 2.57 3.25
N VAL A 28 2.83 2.32 3.71
CA VAL A 28 4.04 2.95 3.17
C VAL A 28 5.04 1.90 2.69
N CYS A 29 5.86 2.27 1.71
CA CYS A 29 6.94 1.43 1.17
C CYS A 29 8.28 2.17 1.26
N SER A 30 9.37 1.40 1.37
CA SER A 30 10.73 1.93 1.22
C SER A 30 10.93 2.53 -0.18
N SER A 31 11.66 3.63 -0.27
CA SER A 31 11.92 4.36 -1.54
C SER A 31 13.41 4.58 -1.82
N PHE A 32 14.29 4.19 -0.90
CA PHE A 32 15.73 4.41 -0.97
C PHE A 32 16.07 5.88 -1.32
N GLU A 33 16.83 6.13 -2.39
CA GLU A 33 17.26 7.46 -2.83
C GLU A 33 16.19 8.26 -3.60
N TYR A 34 15.03 7.67 -3.89
CA TYR A 34 13.98 8.34 -4.67
C TYR A 34 13.30 9.44 -3.84
N PHE A 35 12.99 10.57 -4.49
CA PHE A 35 12.33 11.71 -3.89
C PHE A 35 11.11 12.15 -4.71
N PRO A 36 9.94 12.46 -4.09
CA PRO A 36 9.66 12.36 -2.65
C PRO A 36 9.67 10.91 -2.16
N GLY A 37 10.22 10.69 -0.96
CA GLY A 37 10.36 9.36 -0.37
C GLY A 37 9.13 8.93 0.43
N LEU A 38 9.06 7.63 0.74
CA LEU A 38 8.00 6.97 1.52
C LEU A 38 6.59 7.23 0.94
N PRO A 39 6.28 6.71 -0.27
CA PRO A 39 4.93 6.86 -0.83
C PRO A 39 3.88 6.32 0.15
N LEU A 40 2.82 7.09 0.34
CA LEU A 40 1.71 6.77 1.24
C LEU A 40 0.51 6.35 0.39
N PHE A 41 0.07 5.12 0.61
CA PHE A 41 -1.12 4.55 -0.03
C PHE A 41 -2.31 4.56 0.93
N HIS A 42 -3.50 4.73 0.39
CA HIS A 42 -4.76 4.61 1.11
C HIS A 42 -5.64 3.51 0.53
N SER A 43 -6.37 2.80 1.39
CA SER A 43 -7.34 1.78 1.00
C SER A 43 -8.45 1.65 2.03
N ARG A 44 -9.58 1.05 1.63
CA ARG A 44 -10.67 0.62 2.54
C ARG A 44 -10.90 -0.88 2.53
N ASP A 45 -10.24 -1.62 1.65
CA ASP A 45 -10.48 -3.05 1.43
C ASP A 45 -9.19 -3.89 1.36
N LEU A 46 -8.01 -3.28 1.54
CA LEU A 46 -6.69 -3.89 1.44
C LEU A 46 -6.31 -4.41 0.04
N VAL A 47 -7.17 -4.23 -0.96
CA VAL A 47 -6.98 -4.75 -2.33
C VAL A 47 -6.75 -3.60 -3.30
N HIS A 48 -7.57 -2.54 -3.24
CA HIS A 48 -7.45 -1.37 -4.09
C HIS A 48 -6.73 -0.26 -3.32
N TRP A 49 -5.63 0.24 -3.87
CA TRP A 49 -4.76 1.23 -3.24
C TRP A 49 -4.58 2.44 -4.17
N GLU A 50 -4.71 3.64 -3.60
CA GLU A 50 -4.46 4.95 -4.23
C GLU A 50 -3.25 5.65 -3.62
#